data_AF-A0A7D8UW82-F1
#
_entry.id   AF-A0A7D8UW82-F1
#
_cell.length_a   1.000
_cell.length_b   1.000
_cell.length_c   1.000
_cell.angle_alpha   90.00
_cell.angle_beta   90.00
_cell.angle_gamma   90.00
#
_symmetry.space_group_name_H-M   'P 1'
#
loop_
_entity.id
_entity.type
_entity.pdbx_description
1 polymer ?
#
loop_
_entity_poly.entity_id
_entity_poly.type
_entity_poly.pdbx_seq_one_letter_code
_entity_poly.pdbx_strand_id
1 'polypeptide(L)'
;MTSHSNAEQGEPTTGLLKTDSEFDVEEDTHSNEDEEAMKKWLSTTYERGSKKPMKEPLTAPWGLPISDADVEKLKVGLKSRSMDDKWDMLIEDPDENGNMSLHIIRSWLQEECYILHIVPKPSNDDGGSAQIQSITWEGNKAGLQCDAEQAKKETVMLSRGRLHCEFKTLPHYPSSVFWASSAYKKLDAE
;
A
#
# COMPACT_ATOMS: atom_id res chain seq x y z
N MET A 1 -52.40 35.18 -11.13
CA MET A 1 -52.31 36.66 -11.05
C MET A 1 -52.76 37.00 -9.64
N THR A 2 -51.94 37.38 -8.68
CA THR A 2 -50.94 38.46 -8.66
C THR A 2 -49.84 38.18 -7.62
N SER A 3 -48.69 38.79 -7.87
CA SER A 3 -47.39 38.69 -7.19
C SER A 3 -47.23 39.64 -5.99
N HIS A 4 -46.10 39.45 -5.29
CA HIS A 4 -45.32 40.35 -4.41
C HIS A 4 -45.67 40.36 -2.91
N SER A 5 -44.77 40.50 -1.92
CA SER A 5 -43.30 40.40 -1.77
C SER A 5 -42.97 40.60 -0.27
N ASN A 6 -41.89 39.93 0.20
CA ASN A 6 -40.93 40.24 1.29
C ASN A 6 -41.30 40.78 2.70
N ALA A 7 -40.77 40.04 3.69
CA ALA A 7 -39.92 40.41 4.85
C ALA A 7 -40.39 41.51 5.84
N GLU A 8 -40.54 41.17 7.12
CA GLU A 8 -39.48 41.27 8.15
C GLU A 8 -39.91 40.62 9.47
N GLN A 9 -38.91 40.34 10.32
CA GLN A 9 -38.94 39.55 11.54
C GLN A 9 -39.51 40.30 12.76
N GLY A 10 -40.00 39.51 13.72
CA GLY A 10 -40.28 39.91 15.10
C GLY A 10 -40.56 38.67 15.93
N GLU A 11 -39.71 38.43 16.94
CA GLU A 11 -39.51 37.24 17.79
C GLU A 11 -40.78 36.52 18.33
N PRO A 12 -40.61 35.29 18.85
CA PRO A 12 -40.89 35.18 20.28
C PRO A 12 -39.90 34.32 21.08
N THR A 13 -39.55 34.89 22.23
CA THR A 13 -39.21 34.29 23.51
C THR A 13 -39.64 32.82 23.66
N THR A 14 -38.69 31.94 24.01
CA THR A 14 -39.03 30.65 24.63
C THR A 14 -38.01 30.29 25.72
N GLY A 15 -38.49 30.27 26.95
CA GLY A 15 -38.24 29.20 27.93
C GLY A 15 -36.79 28.87 28.30
N LEU A 16 -36.38 29.38 29.47
CA LEU A 16 -35.38 28.75 30.33
C LEU A 16 -35.69 27.26 30.55
N LEU A 17 -34.77 26.40 30.15
CA LEU A 17 -34.53 25.10 30.78
C LEU A 17 -33.03 25.02 31.09
N LYS A 18 -32.71 25.00 32.38
CA LYS A 18 -31.38 24.69 32.90
C LYS A 18 -31.04 23.25 32.53
N THR A 19 -29.97 23.08 31.79
CA THR A 19 -29.15 21.86 31.84
C THR A 19 -27.72 22.36 32.00
N ASP A 20 -27.28 22.40 33.26
CA ASP A 20 -25.87 22.50 33.59
C ASP A 20 -25.24 21.18 33.12
N SER A 21 -24.67 21.21 31.92
CA SER A 21 -23.71 20.21 31.48
C SER A 21 -22.54 21.00 30.94
N GLU A 22 -21.67 21.42 31.87
CA GLU A 22 -20.28 21.70 31.57
C GLU A 22 -19.76 20.45 30.85
N PHE A 23 -19.72 20.51 29.53
CA PHE A 23 -18.91 19.57 28.76
C PHE A 23 -17.50 20.09 28.97
N ASP A 24 -16.89 19.64 30.07
CA ASP A 24 -15.46 19.71 30.27
C ASP A 24 -14.85 19.17 28.98
N VAL A 25 -14.24 20.07 28.23
CA VAL A 25 -13.32 19.70 27.16
C VAL A 25 -12.15 19.11 27.93
N GLU A 26 -12.22 17.81 28.21
CA GLU A 26 -11.04 17.07 28.60
C GLU A 26 -10.06 17.24 27.45
N GLU A 27 -9.06 18.06 27.70
CA GLU A 27 -7.86 18.21 26.89
C GLU A 27 -7.21 16.83 26.88
N ASP A 28 -7.60 16.03 25.87
CA ASP A 28 -7.13 14.67 25.64
C ASP A 28 -5.60 14.70 25.65
N THR A 29 -5.07 14.34 26.82
CA THR A 29 -3.64 14.19 27.04
C THR A 29 -3.27 12.87 26.38
N HIS A 30 -3.20 12.86 25.05
CA HIS A 30 -2.62 11.74 24.31
C HIS A 30 -1.20 11.58 24.82
N SER A 31 -0.99 10.52 25.60
CA SER A 31 0.29 10.27 26.24
C SER A 31 1.33 9.99 25.15
N ASN A 32 2.58 10.42 25.35
CA ASN A 32 3.68 10.11 24.41
C ASN A 32 3.81 8.60 24.11
N GLU A 33 3.35 7.74 25.02
CA GLU A 33 3.35 6.29 24.87
C GLU A 33 2.39 5.83 23.76
N ASP A 34 1.23 6.47 23.62
CA ASP A 34 0.26 6.19 22.55
C ASP A 34 0.80 6.63 21.18
N GLU A 35 1.52 7.75 21.12
CA GLU A 35 2.13 8.23 19.88
C GLU A 35 3.24 7.28 19.39
N GLU A 36 4.12 6.81 20.28
CA GLU A 36 5.19 5.88 19.90
C GLU A 36 4.63 4.51 19.50
N ALA A 37 3.58 4.04 20.18
CA ALA A 37 2.87 2.82 19.79
C ALA A 37 2.25 2.97 18.39
N MET A 38 1.63 4.12 18.10
CA MET A 38 1.06 4.41 16.78
C MET A 38 2.12 4.55 15.69
N LYS A 39 3.26 5.21 15.97
CA LYS A 39 4.39 5.29 15.04
C LYS A 39 4.96 3.91 14.73
N LYS A 40 5.13 3.08 15.76
CA LYS A 40 5.56 1.69 15.59
C LYS A 40 4.54 0.88 14.77
N TRP A 41 3.25 1.06 15.03
CA TRP A 41 2.19 0.36 14.30
C TRP A 41 2.12 0.76 12.83
N LEU A 42 2.33 2.05 12.53
CA LEU A 42 2.37 2.61 11.18
C LEU A 42 3.73 2.47 10.49
N SER A 43 4.72 1.86 11.14
CA SER A 43 6.03 1.66 10.54
C SER A 43 5.91 0.88 9.23
N THR A 44 6.59 1.40 8.21
CA THR A 44 6.68 0.78 6.88
C THR A 44 7.95 -0.05 6.73
N THR A 45 8.80 -0.12 7.75
CA THR A 45 9.96 -1.02 7.76
C THR A 45 9.49 -2.47 7.88
N TYR A 46 10.01 -3.30 6.99
CA TYR A 46 9.81 -4.73 7.03
C TYR A 46 10.80 -5.37 8.00
N GLU A 47 10.26 -6.01 9.04
CA GLU A 47 11.05 -6.82 9.96
C GLU A 47 10.94 -8.29 9.57
N ARG A 48 12.07 -8.92 9.25
CA ARG A 48 12.12 -10.34 8.90
C ARG A 48 11.54 -11.20 10.01
N GLY A 49 10.60 -12.07 9.66
CA GLY A 49 9.88 -12.93 10.62
C GLY A 49 8.67 -12.28 11.30
N SER A 50 8.39 -10.99 11.03
CA SER A 50 7.18 -10.31 11.53
C SER A 50 5.90 -10.63 10.73
N LYS A 51 6.04 -11.33 9.60
CA LYS A 51 4.97 -11.69 8.67
C LYS A 51 5.01 -13.18 8.35
N LYS A 52 3.90 -13.73 7.89
CA LYS A 52 3.86 -15.11 7.40
C LYS A 52 4.56 -15.13 6.04
N PRO A 53 5.66 -15.88 5.90
CA PRO A 53 6.37 -15.99 4.64
C PRO A 53 5.52 -16.73 3.60
N MET A 54 5.88 -16.56 2.32
CA MET A 54 5.32 -17.36 1.23
C MET A 54 5.55 -18.86 1.48
N LYS A 55 4.56 -19.68 1.14
CA LYS A 55 4.62 -21.14 1.25
C LYS A 55 5.32 -21.74 0.03
N GLU A 56 4.97 -21.28 -1.16
CA GLU A 56 5.53 -21.76 -2.42
C GLU A 56 6.14 -20.60 -3.22
N PRO A 57 7.25 -19.99 -2.76
CA PRO A 57 7.82 -18.82 -3.44
C PRO A 57 8.36 -19.19 -4.82
N LEU A 58 7.83 -18.52 -5.86
CA LEU A 58 8.35 -18.57 -7.22
C LEU A 58 9.10 -17.28 -7.52
N THR A 59 10.23 -17.37 -8.21
CA THR A 59 11.08 -16.21 -8.53
C THR A 59 11.39 -16.14 -10.01
N ALA A 60 11.37 -14.93 -10.58
CA ALA A 60 11.74 -14.69 -11.97
C ALA A 60 12.55 -13.40 -12.13
N PRO A 61 13.51 -13.37 -13.06
CA PRO A 61 14.23 -12.14 -13.39
C PRO A 61 13.30 -11.12 -14.06
N TRP A 62 13.62 -9.84 -13.89
CA TRP A 62 12.88 -8.73 -14.49
C TRP A 62 13.79 -7.72 -15.16
N GLY A 63 14.77 -7.16 -14.43
CA GLY A 63 15.66 -6.12 -14.96
C GLY A 63 14.93 -4.85 -15.36
N LEU A 64 13.92 -4.42 -14.59
CA LEU A 64 13.15 -3.21 -14.88
C LEU A 64 13.86 -1.96 -14.33
N PRO A 65 14.31 -1.02 -15.17
CA PRO A 65 14.81 0.27 -14.70
C PRO A 65 13.71 1.05 -13.95
N ILE A 66 14.06 1.65 -12.82
CA ILE A 66 13.16 2.51 -12.06
C ILE A 66 13.76 3.90 -11.91
N SER A 67 12.90 4.92 -11.98
CA SER A 67 13.33 6.31 -11.80
C SER A 67 13.65 6.58 -10.33
N ASP A 68 14.51 7.56 -10.05
CA ASP A 68 14.83 7.94 -8.67
C ASP A 68 13.58 8.38 -7.90
N ALA A 69 12.63 9.05 -8.58
CA ALA A 69 11.35 9.41 -8.00
C ALA A 69 10.52 8.19 -7.59
N ASP A 70 10.56 7.10 -8.37
CA ASP A 70 9.88 5.86 -8.00
C ASP A 70 10.62 5.13 -6.88
N VAL A 71 11.96 5.18 -6.84
CA VAL A 71 12.77 4.64 -5.74
C VAL A 71 12.36 5.28 -4.41
N GLU A 72 12.28 6.62 -4.37
CA GLU A 72 11.89 7.33 -3.15
C GLU A 72 10.46 6.98 -2.71
N LYS A 73 9.52 6.82 -3.65
CA LYS A 73 8.15 6.35 -3.34
C LYS A 73 8.14 4.92 -2.77
N LEU A 74 8.96 4.02 -3.32
CA LEU A 74 9.07 2.64 -2.85
C LEU A 74 9.67 2.57 -1.44
N LYS A 75 10.67 3.40 -1.13
CA LYS A 75 11.29 3.48 0.21
C LYS A 75 10.33 3.99 1.28
N VAL A 76 9.42 4.89 0.94
CA VAL A 76 8.41 5.37 1.91
C VAL A 76 7.50 4.23 2.34
N GLY A 77 7.13 3.34 1.41
CA GLY A 77 6.21 2.24 1.66
C GLY A 77 4.80 2.71 2.03
N LEU A 78 3.96 1.78 2.47
CA LEU A 78 2.60 2.06 2.95
C LEU A 78 2.16 1.01 3.96
N LYS A 79 1.68 1.45 5.11
CA LYS A 79 1.02 0.59 6.09
C LYS A 79 -0.49 0.83 6.06
N SER A 80 -1.28 -0.23 5.90
CA SER A 80 -2.74 -0.18 5.92
C SER A 80 -3.24 0.36 7.25
N ARG A 81 -4.18 1.30 7.22
CA ARG A 81 -4.85 1.82 8.43
C ARG A 81 -6.09 1.01 8.78
N SER A 82 -6.66 0.32 7.80
CA SER A 82 -7.86 -0.51 7.99
C SER A 82 -7.85 -1.74 7.09
N MET A 83 -8.83 -2.62 7.30
CA MET A 83 -9.03 -3.82 6.48
C MET A 83 -9.33 -3.50 5.01
N ASP A 84 -9.86 -2.31 4.72
CA ASP A 84 -10.21 -1.88 3.35
C ASP A 84 -8.97 -1.50 2.52
N ASP A 85 -7.87 -1.14 3.18
CA ASP A 85 -6.61 -0.81 2.51
C ASP A 85 -5.92 -2.04 1.94
N LYS A 86 -6.27 -3.23 2.41
CA LYS A 86 -6.01 -4.54 1.76
C LYS A 86 -4.53 -4.96 1.65
N TRP A 87 -3.60 -4.03 1.53
CA TRP A 87 -2.22 -4.27 1.16
C TRP A 87 -1.28 -3.40 1.97
N ASP A 88 -0.30 -4.04 2.61
CA ASP A 88 0.87 -3.36 3.16
C ASP A 88 2.00 -3.43 2.14
N MET A 89 2.80 -2.37 2.07
CA MET A 89 4.01 -2.25 1.25
C MET A 89 5.14 -1.88 2.18
N LEU A 90 5.86 -2.90 2.65
CA LEU A 90 6.89 -2.74 3.66
C LEU A 90 8.27 -2.85 3.02
N ILE A 91 9.18 -1.95 3.37
CA ILE A 91 10.54 -1.89 2.84
C ILE A 91 11.50 -2.61 3.79
N GLU A 92 12.24 -3.59 3.29
CA GLU A 92 13.39 -4.13 4.02
C GLU A 92 14.58 -3.19 3.79
N ASP A 93 15.26 -2.81 4.88
CA ASP A 93 16.37 -1.88 4.82
C ASP A 93 17.48 -2.37 3.86
N PRO A 94 18.19 -1.44 3.18
CA PRO A 94 19.24 -1.81 2.26
C PRO A 94 20.35 -2.65 2.93
N ASP A 95 20.81 -3.69 2.23
CA ASP A 95 21.97 -4.48 2.63
C ASP A 95 23.30 -3.70 2.46
N GLU A 96 24.43 -4.33 2.79
CA GLU A 96 25.77 -3.75 2.65
C GLU A 96 26.09 -3.31 1.20
N ASN A 97 25.40 -3.86 0.21
CA ASN A 97 25.55 -3.52 -1.20
C ASN A 97 24.52 -2.48 -1.68
N GLY A 98 23.64 -2.01 -0.79
CA GLY A 98 22.54 -1.11 -1.10
C GLY A 98 21.34 -1.79 -1.77
N ASN A 99 21.27 -3.13 -1.78
CA ASN A 99 20.10 -3.85 -2.29
C ASN A 99 18.98 -3.75 -1.26
N MET A 100 17.78 -3.42 -1.70
CA MET A 100 16.59 -3.35 -0.86
C MET A 100 15.50 -4.25 -1.41
N SER A 101 14.51 -4.57 -0.59
CA SER A 101 13.37 -5.37 -1.04
C SER A 101 12.05 -4.74 -0.59
N LEU A 102 11.09 -4.63 -1.51
CA LEU A 102 9.72 -4.21 -1.18
C LEU A 102 8.86 -5.45 -1.00
N HIS A 103 8.33 -5.65 0.20
CA HIS A 103 7.41 -6.72 0.57
C HIS A 103 5.96 -6.23 0.45
N ILE A 104 5.21 -6.85 -0.46
CA ILE A 104 3.78 -6.56 -0.66
C ILE A 104 2.97 -7.66 0.02
N ILE A 105 2.25 -7.27 1.06
CA ILE A 105 1.63 -8.17 2.03
C ILE A 105 0.13 -7.97 2.05
N ARG A 106 -0.63 -9.06 2.15
CA ARG A 106 -2.06 -9.01 2.38
C ARG A 106 -2.32 -8.56 3.83
N SER A 107 -2.81 -7.33 4.01
CA SER A 107 -2.82 -6.66 5.32
C SER A 107 -3.58 -7.43 6.40
N TRP A 108 -4.74 -8.00 6.12
CA TRP A 108 -5.48 -8.77 7.13
C TRP A 108 -4.93 -10.19 7.36
N LEU A 109 -4.29 -10.84 6.36
CA LEU A 109 -3.78 -12.21 6.52
C LEU A 109 -2.38 -12.22 7.13
N GLN A 110 -1.70 -11.07 7.04
CA GLN A 110 -0.27 -10.90 7.33
C GLN A 110 0.58 -11.87 6.50
N GLU A 111 0.14 -12.16 5.27
CA GLU A 111 0.78 -13.08 4.32
C GLU A 111 1.51 -12.30 3.23
N GLU A 112 2.79 -12.59 3.06
CA GLU A 112 3.57 -12.09 1.93
C GLU A 112 3.06 -12.67 0.61
N CYS A 113 2.77 -11.78 -0.34
CA CYS A 113 2.25 -12.17 -1.64
C CYS A 113 3.26 -11.91 -2.76
N TYR A 114 4.04 -10.84 -2.64
CA TYR A 114 5.08 -10.47 -3.60
C TYR A 114 6.28 -9.82 -2.90
N ILE A 115 7.47 -10.01 -3.47
CA ILE A 115 8.70 -9.31 -3.10
C ILE A 115 9.32 -8.76 -4.38
N LEU A 116 9.61 -7.46 -4.39
CA LEU A 116 10.41 -6.83 -5.44
C LEU A 116 11.85 -6.70 -4.96
N HIS A 117 12.79 -7.33 -5.65
CA HIS A 117 14.21 -7.24 -5.34
C HIS A 117 14.82 -6.09 -6.12
N ILE A 118 15.23 -5.04 -5.41
CA ILE A 118 15.68 -3.78 -6.00
C ILE A 118 17.17 -3.65 -5.75
N VAL A 119 17.93 -3.44 -6.83
CA VAL A 119 19.39 -3.30 -6.77
C VAL A 119 19.81 -1.94 -7.33
N PRO A 120 20.86 -1.31 -6.76
CA PRO A 120 21.47 -0.14 -7.37
C PRO A 120 21.99 -0.46 -8.78
N LYS A 121 21.91 0.53 -9.67
CA LYS A 121 22.55 0.48 -10.98
C LYS A 121 23.95 1.09 -10.89
N PRO A 122 24.95 0.55 -11.60
CA PRO A 122 26.20 1.27 -11.81
C PRO A 122 25.92 2.57 -12.57
N SER A 123 26.53 3.67 -12.11
CA SER A 123 26.18 5.08 -12.36
C SER A 123 26.28 5.61 -13.81
N ASN A 124 26.34 4.74 -14.82
CA ASN A 124 26.69 5.13 -16.20
C ASN A 124 25.49 5.30 -17.15
N ASP A 125 24.24 5.14 -16.67
CA ASP A 125 23.04 5.28 -17.49
C ASP A 125 22.12 6.41 -16.98
N ASP A 126 21.64 7.25 -17.90
CA ASP A 126 20.68 8.36 -17.70
C ASP A 126 19.27 7.90 -17.22
N GLY A 127 19.10 6.62 -16.88
CA GLY A 127 17.81 5.93 -16.70
C GLY A 127 17.34 5.72 -15.26
N GLY A 128 18.04 6.27 -14.26
CA GLY A 128 17.75 6.12 -12.82
C GLY A 128 18.76 5.25 -12.07
N SER A 129 18.87 5.48 -10.76
CA SER A 129 19.90 4.89 -9.88
C SER A 129 19.67 3.44 -9.49
N ALA A 130 18.52 2.84 -9.84
CA ALA A 130 18.19 1.47 -9.46
C ALA A 130 17.37 0.72 -10.51
N GLN A 131 17.23 -0.58 -10.31
CA GLN A 131 16.34 -1.45 -11.06
C GLN A 131 15.69 -2.51 -10.18
N ILE A 132 14.51 -2.96 -10.56
CA ILE A 132 13.94 -4.21 -10.04
C ILE A 132 14.64 -5.36 -10.76
N GLN A 133 15.56 -6.02 -10.08
CA GLN A 133 16.33 -7.14 -10.62
C GLN A 133 15.43 -8.35 -10.86
N SER A 134 14.60 -8.68 -9.89
CA SER A 134 13.73 -9.85 -9.91
C SER A 134 12.48 -9.63 -9.06
N ILE A 135 11.51 -10.53 -9.24
CA ILE A 135 10.29 -10.61 -8.44
C ILE A 135 10.17 -12.01 -7.86
N THR A 136 9.79 -12.09 -6.60
CA THR A 136 9.31 -13.33 -5.96
C THR A 136 7.82 -13.19 -5.67
N TRP A 137 7.02 -14.24 -5.87
CA TRP A 137 5.60 -14.24 -5.57
C TRP A 137 5.12 -15.59 -5.04
N GLU A 138 4.01 -15.58 -4.31
CA GLU A 138 3.35 -16.80 -3.85
C GLU A 138 2.83 -17.61 -5.04
N GLY A 139 3.41 -18.79 -5.24
CA GLY A 139 3.10 -19.72 -6.32
C GLY A 139 1.75 -20.42 -6.12
N ASN A 140 1.28 -20.52 -4.88
CA ASN A 140 0.00 -21.13 -4.56
C ASN A 140 -0.90 -20.17 -3.78
N LYS A 141 -1.71 -19.42 -4.52
CA LYS A 141 -2.73 -18.51 -3.98
C LYS A 141 -4.05 -19.25 -3.79
N ALA A 142 -4.11 -20.08 -2.75
CA ALA A 142 -5.28 -20.87 -2.40
C ALA A 142 -5.75 -21.82 -3.53
N GLY A 143 -4.82 -22.58 -4.09
CA GLY A 143 -5.06 -23.52 -5.19
C GLY A 143 -5.04 -22.88 -6.57
N LEU A 144 -4.65 -21.60 -6.67
CA LEU A 144 -4.49 -20.89 -7.93
C LEU A 144 -3.04 -20.44 -8.10
N GLN A 145 -2.49 -20.70 -9.28
CA GLN A 145 -1.15 -20.26 -9.66
C GLN A 145 -1.23 -19.30 -10.84
N CYS A 146 -0.47 -18.21 -10.78
CA CYS A 146 -0.22 -17.34 -11.93
C CYS A 146 1.25 -17.42 -12.36
N ASP A 147 1.51 -17.05 -13.62
CA ASP A 147 2.87 -16.96 -14.13
C ASP A 147 3.58 -15.65 -13.72
N ALA A 148 4.85 -15.56 -14.10
CA ALA A 148 5.67 -14.39 -13.83
C ALA A 148 5.15 -13.11 -14.49
N GLU A 149 4.53 -13.20 -15.68
CA GLU A 149 4.02 -12.03 -16.40
C GLU A 149 2.86 -11.41 -15.63
N GLN A 150 1.93 -12.23 -15.15
CA GLN A 150 0.81 -11.77 -14.34
C GLN A 150 1.27 -11.22 -12.98
N ALA A 151 2.23 -11.87 -12.32
CA ALA A 151 2.79 -11.36 -11.06
C ALA A 151 3.45 -9.97 -11.22
N LYS A 152 4.16 -9.75 -12.33
CA LYS A 152 4.75 -8.45 -12.69
C LYS A 152 3.68 -7.38 -12.94
N LYS A 153 2.59 -7.70 -13.63
CA LYS A 153 1.47 -6.76 -13.86
C LYS A 153 0.84 -6.35 -12.54
N GLU A 154 0.53 -7.31 -11.67
CA GLU A 154 -0.14 -7.06 -10.39
C GLU A 154 0.70 -6.20 -9.46
N THR A 155 1.99 -6.47 -9.34
CA THR A 155 2.90 -5.66 -8.51
C THR A 155 3.02 -4.23 -9.02
N VAL A 156 3.14 -4.02 -10.34
CA VAL A 156 3.14 -2.68 -10.94
C VAL A 156 1.83 -1.94 -10.66
N MET A 157 0.69 -2.61 -10.82
CA MET A 157 -0.62 -2.02 -10.53
C MET A 157 -0.77 -1.65 -9.06
N LEU A 158 -0.31 -2.51 -8.15
CA LEU A 158 -0.34 -2.24 -6.71
C LEU A 158 0.54 -1.03 -6.38
N SER A 159 1.81 -1.03 -6.79
CA SER A 159 2.74 0.07 -6.52
C SER A 159 2.27 1.41 -7.13
N ARG A 160 1.66 1.39 -8.32
CA ARG A 160 0.96 2.58 -8.88
C ARG A 160 -0.21 3.03 -8.02
N GLY A 161 -1.09 2.11 -7.65
CA GLY A 161 -2.31 2.44 -6.93
C GLY A 161 -2.09 2.86 -5.47
N ARG A 162 -1.01 2.40 -4.84
CA ARG A 162 -0.75 2.61 -3.40
C ARG A 162 0.38 3.60 -3.11
N LEU A 163 1.42 3.62 -3.94
CA LEU A 163 2.60 4.49 -3.74
C LEU A 163 2.73 5.55 -4.84
N HIS A 164 1.81 5.57 -5.81
CA HIS A 164 1.85 6.47 -6.95
C HIS A 164 3.16 6.36 -7.77
N CYS A 165 3.78 5.18 -7.79
CA CYS A 165 4.93 4.92 -8.67
C CYS A 165 4.50 5.02 -10.14
N GLU A 166 5.35 5.52 -11.02
CA GLU A 166 5.04 5.69 -12.44
C GLU A 166 5.41 4.45 -13.27
N PHE A 167 6.63 3.92 -13.08
CA PHE A 167 7.22 2.87 -13.93
C PHE A 167 7.08 3.20 -15.42
N LYS A 168 7.68 4.33 -15.83
CA LYS A 168 7.45 4.96 -17.16
C LYS A 168 7.65 4.03 -18.37
N THR A 169 8.47 3.00 -18.25
CA THR A 169 8.75 2.04 -19.32
C THR A 169 7.66 0.99 -19.50
N LEU A 170 6.68 0.92 -18.59
CA LEU A 170 5.59 -0.05 -18.62
C LEU A 170 4.24 0.61 -18.92
N PRO A 171 3.36 -0.05 -19.69
CA PRO A 171 2.03 0.49 -19.99
C PRO A 171 1.17 0.57 -18.73
N HIS A 172 0.15 1.43 -18.77
CA HIS A 172 -0.91 1.41 -17.76
C HIS A 172 -1.84 0.21 -18.01
N TYR A 173 -1.90 -0.70 -17.06
CA TYR A 173 -2.78 -1.86 -17.14
C TYR A 173 -4.20 -1.48 -16.67
N PRO A 174 -5.26 -1.90 -17.38
CA PRO A 174 -6.62 -1.69 -16.92
C PRO A 174 -6.88 -2.51 -15.65
N SER A 175 -7.76 -2.02 -14.78
CA SER A 175 -8.12 -2.70 -13.52
C SER A 175 -8.63 -4.13 -13.72
N SER A 176 -9.23 -4.44 -14.86
CA SER A 176 -9.69 -5.78 -15.23
C SER A 176 -8.58 -6.82 -15.38
N VAL A 177 -7.33 -6.39 -15.57
CA VAL A 177 -6.16 -7.28 -15.61
C VAL A 177 -5.74 -7.72 -14.20
N PHE A 178 -6.10 -6.92 -13.17
CA PHE A 178 -5.85 -7.29 -11.79
C PHE A 178 -6.70 -8.49 -11.42
N TRP A 179 -6.05 -9.60 -11.05
CA TRP A 179 -6.72 -10.89 -10.78
C TRP A 179 -7.61 -11.38 -11.94
N ALA A 180 -7.19 -11.14 -13.18
CA ALA A 180 -7.87 -11.69 -14.35
C ALA A 180 -7.90 -13.23 -14.25
N SER A 181 -9.08 -13.81 -14.12
CA SER A 181 -9.25 -15.25 -13.86
C SER A 181 -8.57 -16.13 -14.92
N SER A 182 -8.51 -15.68 -16.17
CA SER A 182 -7.82 -16.37 -17.26
C SER A 182 -6.30 -16.47 -17.11
N ALA A 183 -5.69 -15.62 -16.29
CA ALA A 183 -4.26 -15.64 -16.00
C ALA A 183 -3.89 -16.62 -14.87
N TYR A 184 -4.90 -17.25 -14.26
CA TYR A 184 -4.73 -18.20 -13.17
C TYR A 184 -5.07 -19.61 -13.61
N LYS A 185 -4.21 -20.56 -13.23
CA LYS A 185 -4.44 -21.99 -13.41
C LYS A 185 -4.77 -22.59 -12.06
N LYS A 186 -5.75 -23.49 -12.05
CA LYS A 186 -6.07 -24.29 -10.87
C LYS A 186 -4.95 -25.31 -10.68
N LEU A 187 -4.43 -25.38 -9.48
CA LEU A 187 -3.55 -26.46 -9.04
C LEU A 187 -4.43 -27.67 -8.71
N ASP A 188 -4.07 -28.82 -9.25
CA ASP A 188 -4.73 -30.07 -8.86
C ASP A 188 -4.40 -30.35 -7.40
N ALA A 189 -5.42 -30.76 -6.64
CA ALA A 189 -5.20 -31.20 -5.27
C ALA A 189 -4.49 -32.56 -5.33
N GLU A 190 -3.29 -32.63 -4.75
CA GLU A 190 -2.53 -33.86 -4.58
C GLU A 190 -3.19 -34.81 -3.56
#